data_AF-A0A2H6A4R5-F1
#
_entry.id   AF-A0A2H6A4R5-F1
#
_cell.length_a   1.000
_cell.length_b   1.000
_cell.length_c   1.000
_cell.angle_alpha   90.00
_cell.angle_beta   90.00
_cell.angle_gamma   90.00
#
_symmetry.space_group_name_H-M   'P 1'
#
loop_
_entity.id
_entity.type
_entity.pdbx_description
1 polymer ?
#
loop_
_entity_poly.entity_id
_entity_poly.type
_entity_poly.pdbx_seq_one_letter_code
_entity_poly.pdbx_strand_id
1 'polypeptide(L)' 'MRTTKTWTVSLPPKLVREAERVAKEENRTKSELVREAMRFYLEERRWRKLQRRTALQAQALGIRTEGDVDRLVHEVRK' A
#
# COMPACT_ATOMS: atom_id res chain seq x y z
N MET A 1 8.21 -12.05 -24.63
CA MET A 1 8.99 -11.22 -23.68
C MET A 1 8.70 -11.71 -22.26
N ARG A 2 9.71 -11.89 -21.39
CA ARG A 2 9.47 -12.23 -19.98
C ARG A 2 8.99 -10.99 -19.21
N THR A 3 7.93 -11.12 -18.42
CA THR A 3 7.32 -10.03 -17.63
C THR A 3 7.88 -9.91 -16.21
N THR A 4 8.90 -10.71 -15.86
CA THR A 4 9.45 -10.80 -14.50
C THR A 4 10.97 -10.70 -14.48
N LYS A 5 11.52 -10.00 -13.47
CA LYS A 5 12.97 -9.92 -13.18
C LYS A 5 13.28 -10.62 -11.86
N THR A 6 14.34 -11.43 -11.82
CA THR A 6 14.78 -12.15 -10.61
C THR A 6 15.49 -11.21 -9.63
N TRP A 7 15.16 -11.33 -8.35
CA TRP A 7 15.85 -10.69 -7.24
C TRP A 7 16.41 -11.74 -6.29
N THR A 8 17.63 -11.53 -5.82
CA THR A 8 18.28 -12.35 -4.80
C THR A 8 18.44 -11.50 -3.54
N VAL A 9 17.90 -11.97 -2.41
CA VAL A 9 17.91 -11.25 -1.13
C VAL A 9 18.21 -12.22 0.00
N SER A 10 18.96 -11.76 1.00
CA SER A 10 19.19 -12.50 2.25
C SER A 10 18.15 -12.09 3.28
N LEU A 11 17.50 -13.07 3.91
CA LEU A 11 16.46 -12.85 4.92
C LEU A 11 16.81 -13.59 6.23
N PRO A 12 16.40 -13.07 7.40
CA PRO A 12 16.59 -13.77 8.67
C PRO A 12 15.96 -15.18 8.64
N PRO A 13 16.64 -16.23 9.12
CA PRO A 13 16.12 -17.60 9.03
C PRO A 13 14.76 -17.81 9.70
N LYS A 14 14.49 -17.06 10.79
CA LYS A 14 13.19 -17.09 11.48
C LYS A 14 12.06 -16.60 10.56
N LEU A 15 12.28 -15.50 9.85
CA LEU A 15 11.31 -14.91 8.93
C LEU A 15 11.03 -15.84 7.74
N VAL A 16 12.08 -16.48 7.21
CA VAL A 16 11.93 -17.45 6.11
C VAL A 16 11.04 -18.62 6.54
N ARG A 17 11.27 -19.20 7.73
CA ARG A 17 10.45 -20.30 8.25
C ARG A 17 8.99 -19.91 8.42
N GLU A 18 8.73 -18.72 8.93
CA GLU A 18 7.38 -18.22 9.10
C GLU A 18 6.67 -17.99 7.76
N ALA A 19 7.36 -17.34 6.81
CA ALA A 19 6.85 -17.12 5.46
C ALA A 19 6.54 -18.43 4.74
N GLU A 20 7.39 -19.45 4.88
CA GLU A 20 7.17 -20.77 4.29
C GLU A 20 5.97 -21.50 4.89
N ARG A 21 5.78 -21.40 6.21
CA ARG A 21 4.61 -21.95 6.89
C ARG A 21 3.32 -21.32 6.36
N VAL A 22 3.27 -19.99 6.30
CA VAL A 22 2.11 -19.24 5.79
C VAL A 22 1.85 -19.55 4.32
N ALA A 23 2.88 -19.60 3.49
CA ALA A 23 2.73 -19.95 2.08
C ALA A 23 2.14 -21.36 1.90
N LYS A 24 2.55 -22.32 2.74
CA LYS A 24 2.01 -23.69 2.73
C LYS A 24 0.56 -23.74 3.19
N GLU A 25 0.21 -23.03 4.26
CA GLU A 25 -1.17 -22.94 4.79
C GLU A 25 -2.14 -22.37 3.73
N GLU A 26 -1.67 -21.41 2.93
CA GLU A 26 -2.45 -20.77 1.87
C GLU A 26 -2.33 -21.44 0.49
N ASN A 27 -1.67 -22.60 0.38
CA ASN A 27 -1.41 -23.30 -0.89
C ASN A 27 -0.78 -22.41 -1.98
N ARG A 28 0.15 -21.52 -1.61
CA ARG A 28 0.85 -20.60 -2.51
C ARG A 28 2.37 -20.81 -2.51
N THR A 29 3.03 -20.32 -3.56
CA THR A 29 4.49 -20.38 -3.67
C THR A 29 5.17 -19.25 -2.87
N LYS A 30 6.43 -19.46 -2.48
CA LYS A 30 7.25 -18.43 -1.79
C LYS A 30 7.33 -17.13 -2.61
N SER A 31 7.48 -17.26 -3.93
CA SER A 31 7.56 -16.12 -4.83
C SER A 31 6.23 -15.37 -4.94
N GLU A 32 5.07 -16.04 -4.84
CA GLU A 32 3.76 -15.38 -4.80
C GLU A 32 3.59 -14.56 -3.54
N LEU A 33 3.85 -15.15 -2.38
CA LEU A 33 3.83 -14.47 -1.09
C LEU A 33 4.73 -13.22 -1.10
N VAL A 34 5.98 -13.35 -1.56
CA VAL A 34 6.92 -12.21 -1.61
C VAL A 34 6.43 -11.13 -2.58
N ARG A 35 5.90 -11.51 -3.76
CA ARG A 35 5.36 -10.55 -4.73
C ARG A 35 4.16 -9.79 -4.16
N GLU A 36 3.28 -10.48 -3.45
CA GLU A 36 2.13 -9.87 -2.80
C GLU A 36 2.53 -8.92 -1.67
N ALA A 37 3.42 -9.37 -0.78
CA ALA A 37 3.95 -8.55 0.30
C ALA A 37 4.62 -7.27 -0.23
N MET A 38 5.38 -7.36 -1.33
CA MET A 38 5.97 -6.18 -1.97
C MET A 38 4.91 -5.23 -2.54
N ARG A 39 3.85 -5.74 -3.19
CA ARG A 39 2.75 -4.89 -3.69
C ARG A 39 2.07 -4.16 -2.54
N PHE A 40 1.69 -4.90 -1.50
CA PHE A 40 1.07 -4.35 -0.31
C PHE A 40 1.93 -3.26 0.34
N TYR A 41 3.22 -3.52 0.53
CA TYR A 41 4.15 -2.53 1.10
C TYR A 41 4.24 -1.24 0.27
N LEU A 42 4.31 -1.37 -1.06
CA LEU A 42 4.39 -0.21 -1.95
C LEU A 42 3.08 0.58 -2.01
N GLU A 43 1.93 -0.09 -2.00
CA GLU A 43 0.60 0.53 -1.96
C GLU A 43 0.39 1.30 -0.66
N GLU A 44 0.65 0.66 0.47
CA GLU A 44 0.55 1.28 1.79
C GLU A 44 1.47 2.52 1.89
N ARG A 45 2.70 2.43 1.36
CA ARG A 45 3.62 3.58 1.32
C ARG A 45 3.08 4.71 0.45
N ARG A 46 2.47 4.41 -0.70
CA ARG A 46 1.83 5.42 -1.57
C ARG A 46 0.65 6.07 -0.87
N TRP A 47 -0.21 5.27 -0.24
CA TRP A 47 -1.39 5.74 0.48
C TRP A 47 -1.04 6.66 1.64
N ARG A 48 -0.08 6.27 2.49
CA ARG A 48 0.43 7.14 3.58
C ARG A 48 0.99 8.46 3.06
N LYS A 49 1.71 8.44 1.93
CA LYS A 49 2.23 9.67 1.32
C LYS A 49 1.10 10.58 0.83
N LEU A 50 0.07 10.00 0.21
CA LEU A 50 -1.10 10.73 -0.25
C LEU A 50 -1.87 11.34 0.92
N GLN A 51 -2.14 10.57 1.98
CA GLN A 51 -2.82 11.04 3.19
C GLN A 51 -2.08 12.21 3.83
N ARG A 52 -0.75 12.13 3.97
CA ARG A 52 0.04 13.26 4.51
C ARG A 52 -0.09 14.51 3.66
N ARG A 53 0.03 14.37 2.33
CA ARG A 53 -0.08 15.51 1.41
C ARG A 53 -1.47 16.14 1.48
N THR A 54 -2.51 15.31 1.41
CA THR A 54 -3.90 15.76 1.40
C THR A 54 -4.31 16.37 2.73
N ALA A 55 -3.83 15.86 3.86
CA ALA A 55 -4.06 16.46 5.18
C ALA A 55 -3.48 17.88 5.28
N LEU A 56 -2.25 18.09 4.79
CA LEU A 56 -1.63 19.42 4.76
C LEU A 56 -2.42 20.38 3.85
N GLN A 57 -2.89 19.90 2.69
CA GLN A 57 -3.72 20.69 1.78
C GLN A 57 -5.08 21.04 2.40
N ALA A 58 -5.74 20.08 3.04
CA ALA A 58 -7.02 20.29 3.72
C ALA A 58 -6.90 21.34 4.82
N GLN A 59 -5.83 21.28 5.63
CA GLN A 59 -5.55 22.29 6.65
C GLN A 59 -5.34 23.69 6.04
N ALA A 60 -4.56 23.80 4.97
CA ALA A 60 -4.32 25.07 4.29
C ALA A 60 -5.61 25.65 3.66
N LEU A 61 -6.53 24.79 3.23
CA LEU A 61 -7.84 25.17 2.69
C LEU A 61 -8.92 25.34 3.77
N GLY A 62 -8.60 25.15 5.05
CA GLY A 62 -9.55 25.28 6.15
C GLY A 62 -10.61 24.16 6.22
N ILE A 63 -10.41 23.05 5.51
CA ILE A 63 -11.32 21.90 5.48
C ILE A 63 -11.13 21.11 6.77
N ARG A 64 -12.16 21.07 7.63
CA ARG A 64 -12.08 20.42 8.95
C ARG A 64 -13.19 19.40 9.21
N THR A 65 -14.28 19.50 8.46
CA THR A 65 -15.47 18.68 8.65
C THR A 65 -15.90 18.02 7.34
N GLU A 66 -16.71 16.98 7.43
CA GLU A 66 -17.33 16.36 6.25
C GLU A 66 -18.21 17.35 5.49
N GLY A 67 -18.89 18.27 6.18
CA GLY A 67 -19.67 19.34 5.55
C GLY A 67 -18.83 20.34 4.72
N ASP A 68 -17.57 20.55 5.07
CA ASP A 68 -16.65 21.35 4.25
C ASP A 68 -16.28 20.62 2.95
N VAL A 69 -16.15 19.30 3.02
CA VAL A 69 -15.88 18.45 1.84
C VAL A 69 -17.08 18.46 0.90
N ASP A 70 -18.29 18.24 1.42
CA ASP A 70 -19.51 18.21 0.61
C ASP A 70 -19.74 19.54 -0.13
N ARG A 71 -19.52 20.67 0.56
CA ARG A 71 -19.61 22.01 -0.04
C ARG A 71 -18.65 22.14 -1.23
N LEU A 72 -17.38 21.78 -1.04
CA LEU A 72 -16.37 21.84 -2.11
C LEU A 72 -16.69 20.92 -3.28
N VAL A 73 -17.19 19.71 -3.01
CA VAL A 73 -17.59 18.77 -4.05
C VAL A 73 -18.76 19.32 -4.87
N HIS A 74 -19.76 19.94 -4.21
CA HIS A 74 -20.87 20.60 -4.89
C HIS A 74 -20.45 21.81 -5.71
N GLU A 75 -19.48 22.59 -5.24
CA GLU A 75 -18.92 23.73 -5.98
C GLU A 75 -18.19 23.30 -7.26
N VAL A 76 -17.43 22.20 -7.22
CA VAL A 76 -16.65 21.69 -8.37
C VAL A 76 -17.50 20.91 -9.39
N ARG A 77 -18.63 20.33 -8.97
CA ARG A 77 -19.52 19.53 -9.84
C ARG A 77 -20.58 20.35 -10.60
N LYS A 78 -20.58 21.68 -10.47
CA LYS A 78 -21.38 22.58 -11.33
C LYS A 78 -20.79 22.67 -12.74
#